data_AF-A0A1A8GGE7-F1
#
_entry.id   AF-A0A1A8GGE7-F1
#
_cell.length_a   1.000
_cell.length_b   1.000
_cell.length_c   1.000
_cell.angle_alpha   90.00
_cell.angle_beta   90.00
_cell.angle_gamma   90.00
#
_symmetry.space_group_name_H-M   'P 1'
#
loop_
_entity.id
_entity.type
_entity.pdbx_description
1 polymer ?
#
loop_
_entity_poly.entity_id
_entity_poly.type
_entity_poly.pdbx_seq_one_letter_code
_entity_poly.pdbx_strand_id
1 'polypeptide(L)'
;PQSMVWLPVLHRVTAAESTKHQAKCNVCKQCPIKGFRYRSLKQFNVDICQTCFLTGRTTKGKKLHYPIMEYYTPTTSGEKMRDFAKTLKNKFRS
;
A
#
# COMPACT_ATOMS: atom_id res chain seq x y z
N PRO A 1 13.78 9.37 25.58
CA PRO A 1 14.20 10.64 24.91
C PRO A 1 13.43 10.80 23.60
N GLN A 2 13.11 12.04 23.21
CA GLN A 2 12.35 12.33 21.99
C GLN A 2 13.06 11.84 20.72
N SER A 3 14.38 11.69 20.76
CA SER A 3 15.21 11.13 19.70
C SER A 3 15.05 9.63 19.45
N MET A 4 14.11 8.91 20.07
CA MET A 4 13.86 7.49 19.78
C MET A 4 12.51 7.23 19.09
N VAL A 5 11.70 8.26 18.87
CA VAL A 5 10.36 8.11 18.26
C VAL A 5 10.39 7.65 16.80
N TRP A 6 11.55 7.76 16.13
CA TRP A 6 11.74 7.35 14.73
C TRP A 6 12.15 5.88 14.57
N LEU A 7 12.58 5.19 15.63
CA LEU A 7 12.98 3.77 15.59
C LEU A 7 11.90 2.87 14.96
N PRO A 8 10.61 2.97 15.33
CA PRO A 8 9.56 2.18 14.70
C PRO A 8 9.37 2.50 13.21
N VAL A 9 9.59 3.76 12.80
CA VAL A 9 9.50 4.17 11.40
C VAL A 9 10.66 3.56 10.60
N LEU A 10 11.88 3.67 11.13
CA LEU A 10 13.08 3.09 10.53
C LEU A 10 12.95 1.57 10.35
N HIS A 11 12.44 0.89 11.37
CA HIS A 11 12.19 -0.55 11.31
C HIS A 11 11.23 -0.91 10.16
N ARG A 12 10.14 -0.14 9.99
CA ARG A 12 9.20 -0.36 8.86
C ARG A 12 9.87 -0.14 7.50
N VAL A 13 10.68 0.91 7.36
CA VAL A 13 11.41 1.21 6.11
C VAL A 13 12.37 0.08 5.77
N THR A 14 13.13 -0.39 6.75
CA THR A 14 14.10 -1.48 6.59
C THR A 14 13.42 -2.80 6.21
N ALA A 15 12.28 -3.12 6.84
CA ALA A 15 11.49 -4.30 6.51
C ALA A 15 10.88 -4.21 5.10
N ALA A 16 10.42 -3.02 4.69
CA ALA A 16 9.84 -2.81 3.38
C ALA A 16 10.87 -2.98 2.26
N GLU A 17 12.09 -2.50 2.45
CA GLU A 17 13.13 -2.46 1.41
C GLU A 17 13.45 -3.84 0.83
N SER A 18 13.50 -4.88 1.67
CA SER A 18 13.73 -6.26 1.25
C SER A 18 12.47 -6.97 0.75
N THR A 19 11.29 -6.38 0.96
CA THR A 19 10.01 -6.99 0.62
C THR A 19 9.68 -6.81 -0.86
N LYS A 20 9.32 -7.92 -1.50
CA LYS A 20 8.80 -7.97 -2.88
C LYS A 20 7.35 -8.39 -2.85
N HIS A 21 6.48 -7.57 -3.43
CA HIS A 21 5.07 -7.88 -3.62
C HIS A 21 4.84 -8.32 -5.07
N GLN A 22 4.26 -9.51 -5.25
CA GLN A 22 3.78 -10.02 -6.55
C GLN A 22 2.52 -9.26 -7.01
N ALA A 23 2.66 -7.94 -7.17
CA ALA A 23 1.62 -7.01 -7.57
C ALA A 23 2.20 -6.04 -8.61
N LYS A 24 1.34 -5.57 -9.51
CA LYS A 24 1.71 -4.63 -10.57
C LYS A 24 1.27 -3.23 -10.16
N CYS A 25 2.17 -2.24 -10.24
CA CYS A 25 1.78 -0.86 -9.99
C CYS A 25 0.83 -0.37 -11.09
N ASN A 26 -0.32 0.17 -10.70
CA ASN A 26 -1.31 0.71 -11.64
C ASN A 26 -0.82 1.97 -12.37
N VAL A 27 0.15 2.69 -11.81
CA VAL A 27 0.69 3.96 -12.34
C VAL A 27 1.87 3.72 -13.29
N CYS A 28 3.02 3.26 -12.78
CA CYS A 28 4.22 3.03 -13.59
C CYS A 28 4.28 1.66 -14.26
N LYS A 29 3.30 0.78 -14.02
CA LYS A 29 3.22 -0.59 -14.56
C LYS A 29 4.36 -1.54 -14.14
N GLN A 30 5.24 -1.13 -13.22
CA GLN A 30 6.30 -1.97 -12.65
C GLN A 30 5.72 -3.18 -11.90
N CYS A 31 6.34 -4.34 -12.13
CA CYS A 31 6.06 -5.61 -11.43
C CYS A 31 7.38 -6.38 -11.30
N PRO A 32 7.72 -6.95 -10.13
CA PRO A 32 7.03 -6.83 -8.85
C PRO A 32 7.22 -5.45 -8.20
N ILE A 33 6.29 -5.03 -7.33
CA ILE A 33 6.48 -3.85 -6.47
C ILE A 33 7.51 -4.22 -5.40
N LYS A 34 8.58 -3.42 -5.29
CA LYS A 34 9.60 -3.50 -4.24
C LYS A 34 9.35 -2.38 -3.23
N GLY A 35 9.65 -2.61 -1.95
CA GLY A 35 9.39 -1.59 -0.93
C GLY A 35 7.93 -1.58 -0.51
N PHE A 36 7.45 -0.41 -0.08
CA PHE A 36 6.06 -0.26 0.33
C PHE A 36 5.08 -0.44 -0.85
N ARG A 37 4.02 -1.19 -0.60
CA ARG A 37 2.85 -1.32 -1.47
C ARG A 37 1.67 -0.57 -0.88
N TYR A 38 1.10 0.33 -1.67
CA TYR A 38 -0.07 1.12 -1.31
C TYR A 38 -1.30 0.58 -2.03
N ARG A 39 -2.28 0.04 -1.30
CA ARG A 39 -3.53 -0.49 -1.87
C ARG A 39 -4.70 0.42 -1.56
N SER A 40 -5.54 0.70 -2.55
CA SER A 40 -6.80 1.42 -2.33
C SER A 40 -7.80 0.53 -1.59
N LEU A 41 -8.46 1.06 -0.54
CA LEU A 41 -9.54 0.37 0.15
C LEU A 41 -10.94 0.62 -0.47
N LYS A 42 -11.03 1.51 -1.45
CA LYS A 42 -12.30 1.80 -2.17
C LYS A 42 -12.35 1.11 -3.53
N GLN A 43 -11.21 1.05 -4.23
CA GLN A 43 -11.10 0.41 -5.54
C GLN A 43 -10.36 -0.92 -5.40
N PHE A 44 -11.02 -2.00 -5.83
CA PHE A 44 -10.46 -3.34 -5.74
C PHE A 44 -9.23 -3.46 -6.65
N ASN A 45 -8.16 -4.09 -6.14
CA ASN A 45 -6.93 -4.37 -6.89
C ASN A 45 -6.26 -3.15 -7.55
N VAL A 46 -6.31 -1.99 -6.89
CA VAL A 46 -5.47 -0.83 -7.27
C VAL A 46 -4.27 -0.80 -6.35
N ASP A 47 -3.11 -1.15 -6.91
CA ASP A 47 -1.82 -1.19 -6.23
C ASP A 47 -0.90 -0.10 -6.76
N ILE A 48 -0.22 0.60 -5.86
CA ILE A 48 0.68 1.70 -6.18
C ILE A 48 2.01 1.44 -5.47
N CYS A 49 3.12 1.58 -6.19
CA CYS A 49 4.45 1.47 -5.59
C CYS A 49 4.78 2.73 -4.78
N GLN A 50 5.70 2.58 -3.83
CA GLN A 50 6.22 3.68 -3.03
C GLN A 50 6.62 4.92 -3.84
N THR A 51 7.37 4.74 -4.93
CA THR A 51 7.81 5.86 -5.77
C THR A 51 6.62 6.62 -6.35
N CYS A 52 5.62 5.93 -6.90
CA CYS A 52 4.44 6.59 -7.47
C CYS A 52 3.58 7.26 -6.40
N PHE A 53 3.48 6.67 -5.22
CA PHE A 53 2.73 7.25 -4.10
C PHE A 53 3.40 8.53 -3.58
N LEU A 54 4.69 8.49 -3.26
CA LEU A 54 5.44 9.63 -2.71
C LEU A 54 5.60 10.77 -3.72
N THR A 55 5.74 10.46 -5.01
CA THR A 55 5.79 11.47 -6.08
C THR A 55 4.42 12.02 -6.47
N GLY A 56 3.34 11.50 -5.87
CA GLY A 56 1.97 11.92 -6.21
C GLY A 56 1.55 11.59 -7.65
N ARG A 57 2.23 10.64 -8.32
CA ARG A 57 1.87 10.26 -9.69
C ARG A 57 0.54 9.50 -9.68
N THR A 58 -0.45 10.01 -10.42
CA THR A 58 -1.77 9.37 -10.56
C THR A 58 -2.08 9.07 -12.02
N THR A 59 -2.67 7.90 -12.28
CA THR A 59 -3.25 7.60 -13.60
C THR A 59 -4.64 8.22 -13.74
N LYS A 60 -4.87 8.95 -14.85
CA LYS A 60 -6.18 9.50 -15.28
C LYS A 60 -6.86 10.48 -14.32
N GLY A 61 -6.13 11.42 -13.72
CA GLY A 61 -6.72 12.57 -13.00
C GLY A 61 -7.56 12.24 -11.76
N LYS A 62 -7.61 10.97 -11.32
CA LYS A 62 -8.30 10.59 -10.08
C LYS A 62 -7.38 10.94 -8.91
N LYS A 63 -7.78 11.94 -8.12
CA LYS A 63 -7.12 12.28 -6.86
C LYS A 63 -7.04 11.03 -5.98
N LEU A 64 -5.90 10.85 -5.34
CA LEU A 64 -5.63 9.78 -4.38
C LEU A 64 -6.35 10.01 -3.03
N HIS A 65 -7.59 10.52 -3.06
CA HIS A 65 -8.39 10.89 -1.89
C HIS A 65 -9.23 9.70 -1.40
N TYR A 66 -8.59 8.54 -1.31
CA TYR A 66 -9.22 7.33 -0.77
C TYR A 66 -8.39 6.84 0.40
N PRO A 67 -9.01 6.17 1.39
CA PRO A 67 -8.25 5.51 2.43
C PRO A 67 -7.34 4.46 1.78
N ILE A 68 -6.03 4.62 1.97
CA ILE A 68 -4.99 3.77 1.43
C ILE A 68 -4.44 2.92 2.57
N MET A 69 -4.21 1.64 2.27
CA MET A 69 -3.52 0.73 3.18
C MET A 69 -2.09 0.51 2.70
N GLU A 70 -1.15 0.71 3.62
CA GLU A 70 0.28 0.46 3.42
C GLU A 70 0.61 -0.98 3.83
N TYR A 71 1.25 -1.72 2.92
CA TYR A 71 1.82 -3.03 3.18
C TYR A 71 3.33 -2.94 3.05
N TYR A 72 4.02 -3.44 4.06
CA TYR A 72 5.49 -3.50 4.13
C TYR A 72 6.00 -4.92 4.41
N THR A 73 5.08 -5.89 4.51
CA THR A 73 5.35 -7.33 4.66
C THR A 73 4.73 -8.10 3.49
N PRO A 74 5.26 -9.29 3.13
CA PRO A 74 4.65 -10.12 2.10
C PRO A 74 3.21 -10.47 2.50
N THR A 75 2.22 -10.09 1.68
CA THR A 75 0.82 -10.38 1.98
C THR A 75 0.58 -11.88 2.07
N THR A 76 0.34 -12.37 3.28
CA THR A 76 -0.05 -13.75 3.56
C THR A 76 -1.54 -13.95 3.22
N SER A 77 -1.98 -15.20 3.03
CA SER A 77 -3.37 -15.52 2.65
C SER A 77 -4.40 -14.93 3.64
N GLY A 78 -4.07 -14.92 4.94
CA GLY A 78 -4.94 -14.36 5.98
C GLY A 78 -5.11 -12.84 5.92
N GLU A 79 -4.07 -12.09 5.52
CA GLU A 79 -4.17 -10.64 5.34
C GLU A 79 -5.07 -10.28 4.17
N LYS A 80 -4.99 -11.02 3.05
CA LYS A 80 -5.86 -10.82 1.90
C LYS A 80 -7.35 -10.97 2.26
N MET A 81 -7.68 -11.94 3.13
CA MET A 81 -9.06 -12.17 3.59
C MET A 81 -9.55 -11.03 4.50
N ARG A 82 -8.70 -10.54 5.42
CA ARG A 82 -9.04 -9.39 6.28
C ARG A 82 -9.25 -8.12 5.46
N ASP A 83 -8.43 -7.88 4.44
CA ASP A 83 -8.56 -6.73 3.54
C ASP A 83 -9.84 -6.80 2.71
N PHE A 84 -10.18 -7.99 2.25
CA PHE A 84 -11.43 -8.25 1.54
C PHE A 84 -12.62 -7.91 2.44
N ALA A 85 -12.64 -8.42 3.67
CA ALA A 85 -13.68 -8.11 4.65
C ALA A 85 -13.79 -6.61 4.96
N LYS A 86 -12.66 -5.91 5.10
CA LYS A 86 -12.62 -4.46 5.36
C LYS A 86 -13.12 -3.64 4.17
N THR A 87 -12.77 -4.05 2.95
CA THR A 87 -13.26 -3.44 1.71
C THR A 87 -14.77 -3.59 1.58
N LEU A 88 -15.31 -4.79 1.88
CA LEU A 88 -16.75 -5.03 1.90
C LEU A 88 -17.45 -4.13 2.93
N LYS A 89 -16.95 -4.10 4.18
CA LYS A 89 -17.52 -3.26 5.24
C LYS A 89 -17.55 -1.77 4.87
N ASN A 90 -16.51 -1.27 4.19
CA ASN A 90 -16.45 0.12 3.74
C ASN A 90 -17.42 0.41 2.58
N LYS A 91 -17.69 -0.56 1.70
CA LYS A 91 -18.69 -0.40 0.63
C LYS A 91 -20.12 -0.34 1.18
N PHE A 92 -20.43 -1.10 2.23
CA PHE A 92 -21.76 -1.14 2.84
C PHE A 92 -22.05 0.05 3.78
N ARG A 93 -21.05 0.87 4.10
CA ARG A 93 -21.19 2.07 4.96
C ARG A 93 -21.21 3.38 4.16
N SER A 94 -21.22 3.29 2.82
CA SER A 94 -21.35 4.43 1.90
C SER A 94 -22.64 4.33 1.12
#